data_AF-A0A924IY74-F1
#
_entry.id   AF-A0A924IY74-F1
#
_cell.length_a   1.000
_cell.length_b   1.000
_cell.length_c   1.000
_cell.angle_alpha   90.00
_cell.angle_beta   90.00
_cell.angle_gamma   90.00
#
_symmetry.space_group_name_H-M   'P 1'
#
loop_
_entity.id
_entity.type
_entity.pdbx_description
1 polymer ?
#
loop_
_entity_poly.entity_id
_entity_poly.type
_entity_poly.pdbx_seq_one_letter_code
_entity_poly.pdbx_strand_id
1 'polypeptide(L)' 'AGDRVTIVQRPAHGVTIAQVFRALTLEPELLPSILAADELDEESRAMARERRTFTLDSPEPSTDPS' A
#
# COMPACT_ATOMS: atom_id res chain seq x y z
N ALA A 1 -12.16 -18.28 20.38
CA ALA A 1 -12.50 -17.21 19.43
C ALA A 1 -13.71 -16.46 19.97
N GLY A 2 -13.67 -15.12 20.02
CA GLY A 2 -14.74 -14.32 20.64
C GLY A 2 -14.33 -12.97 21.23
N ASP A 3 -13.08 -12.52 21.06
CA ASP A 3 -12.66 -11.23 21.58
C ASP A 3 -13.32 -10.08 20.80
N ARG A 4 -13.88 -9.12 21.54
CA ARG A 4 -14.54 -7.95 20.95
C ARG A 4 -13.49 -6.99 20.41
N VAL A 5 -13.56 -6.70 19.11
CA VAL A 5 -12.84 -5.58 18.51
C VAL A 5 -13.51 -4.27 18.93
N THR A 6 -12.73 -3.34 19.47
CA THR A 6 -13.18 -1.98 19.83
C THR A 6 -12.31 -0.96 19.12
N ILE A 7 -12.94 0.06 18.55
CA ILE A 7 -12.21 1.19 17.95
C ILE A 7 -11.75 2.11 19.08
N VAL A 8 -10.46 2.14 19.35
CA VAL A 8 -9.86 3.02 20.38
C VAL A 8 -9.45 4.38 19.83
N GLN A 9 -9.13 4.44 18.53
CA GLN A 9 -8.69 5.67 17.86
C GLN A 9 -9.08 5.62 16.39
N ARG A 10 -9.39 6.80 15.83
CA ARG A 10 -9.51 7.04 14.40
C ARG A 10 -8.63 8.25 14.03
N PRO A 11 -7.48 8.05 13.36
CA PRO A 11 -6.65 9.15 12.91
C PRO A 11 -7.37 10.10 11.95
N ALA A 12 -7.00 11.38 11.98
CA ALA A 12 -7.64 12.43 11.17
C ALA A 12 -7.23 12.42 9.69
N HIS A 13 -6.16 11.70 9.32
CA HIS A 13 -5.54 11.74 7.99
C HIS A 13 -6.41 11.17 6.86
N GLY A 14 -7.49 10.44 7.16
CA GLY A 14 -8.43 9.93 6.16
C GLY A 14 -7.89 8.82 5.23
N VAL A 15 -6.57 8.61 5.19
CA VAL A 15 -5.92 7.50 4.48
C VAL A 15 -6.51 6.15 4.92
N THR A 16 -6.89 5.34 3.93
CA THR A 16 -7.44 4.00 4.13
C THR A 16 -6.49 2.93 3.61
N ILE A 17 -6.64 1.69 4.09
CA ILE A 17 -5.89 0.54 3.56
C ILE A 17 -6.09 0.37 2.05
N ALA A 18 -7.31 0.59 1.55
CA ALA A 18 -7.60 0.52 0.11
C ALA A 18 -6.84 1.59 -0.69
N GLN A 19 -6.64 2.79 -0.14
CA GLN A 19 -5.85 3.84 -0.78
C GLN A 19 -4.36 3.50 -0.78
N VAL A 20 -3.82 3.01 0.35
CA VAL A 20 -2.42 2.56 0.44
C VAL A 20 -2.14 1.46 -0.56
N PHE A 21 -3.00 0.44 -0.63
CA PHE A 21 -2.84 -0.67 -1.56
C PHE A 21 -2.82 -0.19 -3.02
N ARG A 22 -3.79 0.63 -3.44
CA ARG A 22 -3.82 1.19 -4.80
C ARG A 22 -2.60 2.04 -5.10
N ALA A 23 -2.19 2.91 -4.18
CA ALA A 23 -1.01 3.74 -4.34
C ALA A 23 0.26 2.93 -4.62
N LEU A 24 0.44 1.82 -3.87
CA LEU A 24 1.62 0.99 -3.97
C LEU A 24 1.60 0.02 -5.15
N THR A 25 0.44 -0.24 -5.79
CA THR A 25 0.32 -1.31 -6.81
C THR A 25 -0.19 -0.86 -8.17
N LEU A 26 -1.02 0.19 -8.25
CA LEU A 26 -1.77 0.54 -9.47
C LEU A 26 -1.76 2.03 -9.79
N GLU A 27 -1.82 2.89 -8.78
CA GLU A 27 -2.08 4.34 -8.90
C GLU A 27 -0.92 5.14 -8.25
N PRO A 28 0.28 5.21 -8.86
CA PRO A 28 1.45 5.89 -8.29
C PRO A 28 1.21 7.38 -7.99
N GLU A 29 0.25 8.02 -8.64
CA GLU A 29 -0.21 9.39 -8.37
C GLU A 29 -0.75 9.57 -6.94
N LEU A 30 -1.18 8.49 -6.28
CA LEU A 30 -1.64 8.52 -4.90
C LEU A 30 -0.49 8.45 -3.88
N LEU A 31 0.75 8.13 -4.28
CA LEU A 31 1.89 7.97 -3.38
C LEU A 31 2.14 9.20 -2.48
N PRO A 32 2.05 10.46 -2.95
CA PRO A 32 2.20 11.62 -2.07
C PRO A 32 1.10 11.72 -1.00
N SER A 33 -0.12 11.24 -1.31
CA SER A 33 -1.27 11.37 -0.41
C SER A 33 -1.21 10.42 0.79
N ILE A 34 -0.60 9.25 0.63
CA ILE A 34 -0.53 8.25 1.70
C ILE A 34 0.46 8.66 2.79
N LEU A 35 1.40 9.58 2.49
CA LEU A 35 2.35 10.14 3.47
C LEU A 35 1.67 10.95 4.60
N ALA A 36 0.37 11.23 4.51
CA ALA A 36 -0.39 11.83 5.59
C ALA A 36 -0.64 10.86 6.77
N ALA A 37 -0.47 9.55 6.56
CA ALA A 37 -0.55 8.55 7.62
C ALA A 37 0.81 8.35 8.27
N ASP A 38 0.97 8.91 9.47
CA ASP A 38 2.18 8.76 10.28
C ASP A 38 2.41 7.30 10.72
N GLU A 39 1.35 6.49 10.72
CA GLU A 39 1.35 5.09 11.12
C GLU A 39 1.78 4.13 10.00
N LEU A 40 2.11 4.63 8.80
CA LEU A 40 2.68 3.79 7.75
C LEU A 40 3.95 3.08 8.24
N ASP A 41 4.14 1.85 7.78
CA ASP A 41 5.41 1.16 7.95
C ASP A 41 6.51 1.87 7.14
N GLU A 42 7.77 1.63 7.51
CA GLU A 42 8.90 2.36 6.94
C GLU A 42 9.12 2.03 5.46
N GLU A 43 8.84 0.81 5.02
CA GLU A 43 8.99 0.39 3.63
C GLU A 43 7.98 1.12 2.74
N SER A 44 6.70 1.09 3.10
CA SER A 44 5.65 1.83 2.40
C SER A 44 5.95 3.32 2.35
N ARG A 45 6.47 3.90 3.43
CA ARG A 45 6.85 5.32 3.50
C ARG A 45 8.04 5.63 2.57
N ALA A 46 9.05 4.77 2.53
CA ALA A 46 10.20 4.91 1.63
C ALA A 46 9.76 4.82 0.16
N MET A 47 8.95 3.83 -0.19
CA MET A 47 8.37 3.70 -1.54
C MET A 47 7.60 4.96 -1.95
N ALA A 48 6.75 5.49 -1.07
CA ALA A 48 5.99 6.69 -1.33
C ALA A 48 6.86 7.94 -1.55
N ARG A 49 7.91 8.13 -0.73
CA ARG A 49 8.87 9.25 -0.87
C ARG A 49 9.66 9.17 -2.17
N GLU A 50 10.06 7.97 -2.54
CA GLU A 50 10.87 7.70 -3.73
C GLU A 50 10.03 7.50 -5.00
N ARG A 51 8.70 7.57 -4.88
CA ARG A 51 7.73 7.33 -5.96
C ARG A 51 7.93 5.97 -6.65
N ARG A 52 8.16 4.93 -5.85
CA ARG A 52 8.26 3.54 -6.31
C ARG A 52 6.96 2.80 -6.02
N THR A 53 6.56 1.93 -6.93
CA THR A 53 5.47 0.95 -6.73
C THR A 53 6.06 -0.44 -6.54
N PHE A 54 5.23 -1.38 -6.09
CA PHE A 54 5.57 -2.79 -6.19
C PHE A 54 5.81 -3.13 -7.65
N THR A 55 7.04 -3.50 -7.96
CA THR A 55 7.33 -4.19 -9.21
C THR A 55 6.97 -5.65 -8.96
N LEU A 56 5.79 -6.07 -9.40
CA LEU A 56 5.59 -7.48 -9.70
C LEU A 56 6.51 -7.75 -10.87
N ASP A 57 7.62 -8.44 -10.63
CA ASP A 57 8.42 -8.97 -11.73
C ASP A 57 7.45 -9.67 -12.68
N SER A 58 7.61 -9.41 -13.98
CA SER A 58 6.66 -9.88 -15.01
C SER A 58 6.42 -11.38 -14.83
N PRO A 59 5.21 -11.92 -15.08
CA PRO A 59 5.05 -13.37 -15.09
C PRO A 59 6.10 -13.93 -16.04
N GLU A 60 6.98 -14.78 -15.53
CA GLU A 60 7.94 -15.56 -16.31
C GLU A 60 7.26 -15.96 -17.62
N PRO A 61 7.82 -15.66 -18.81
CA PRO A 61 7.17 -15.99 -20.06
C PRO A 61 6.86 -17.48 -20.02
N SER A 62 5.56 -17.81 -20.05
CA SER A 62 5.08 -19.18 -20.09
C SER A 62 5.85 -19.88 -21.20
N THR A 63 6.84 -20.67 -20.79
CA THR A 63 7.54 -21.56 -21.70
C THR A 63 6.55 -22.68 -21.90
N ASP A 64 5.65 -22.49 -22.85
CA ASP A 64 4.78 -23.52 -23.38
C ASP A 64 5.64 -24.32 -24.37
N PRO A 65 6.10 -25.54 -24.01
CA PRO A 65 6.76 -26.39 -24.98
C PRO A 65 5.67 -27.01 -25.84
N SER A 66 5.43 -26.41 -27.01
CA SER A 66 4.75 -27.07 -28.13
C SER A 66 5.45 -28.38 -28.52
#